data_AF-A0A835TEX5-F1
#
_entry.id   AF-A0A835TEX5-F1
#
_cell.length_a   1.000
_cell.length_b   1.000
_cell.length_c   1.000
_cell.angle_alpha   90.00
_cell.angle_beta   90.00
_cell.angle_gamma   90.00
#
_symmetry.space_group_name_H-M   'P 1'
#
loop_
_entity.id
_entity.type
_entity.pdbx_description
1 polymer ?
#
loop_
_entity_poly.entity_id
_entity_poly.type
_entity_poly.pdbx_seq_one_letter_code
_entity_poly.pdbx_strand_id
1 'polypeptide(L)'
;MLLEQKFNLHVMLNSGKEFRAQKAAPHRDFYNVRKVDTHIHHSACMHQKHLLRFIKSKLRKEPDEVVIFRDGKYLTLKEVFESLKLTERHDDLVNHNF
;
A
#
# COMPACT_ATOMS: atom_id res chain seq x y z
N MET A 1 -22.12 -14.12 23.44
CA MET A 1 -21.38 -14.04 24.74
C MET A 1 -21.97 -12.89 25.57
N LEU A 2 -22.01 -12.93 26.90
CA LEU A 2 -22.66 -11.89 27.74
C LEU A 2 -22.22 -10.44 27.42
N LEU A 3 -20.95 -10.26 27.05
CA LEU A 3 -20.38 -8.95 26.71
C LEU A 3 -21.02 -8.33 25.46
N GLU A 4 -21.23 -9.15 24.43
CA GLU A 4 -21.85 -8.72 23.17
C GLU A 4 -23.31 -8.30 23.38
N GLN A 5 -24.07 -9.05 24.20
CA GLN A 5 -25.45 -8.70 24.54
C GLN A 5 -25.54 -7.38 25.31
N LYS A 6 -24.61 -7.15 26.26
CA LYS A 6 -24.49 -5.87 26.97
C LYS A 6 -24.13 -4.72 26.03
N PHE A 7 -23.21 -4.94 25.11
CA PHE A 7 -22.83 -3.93 24.12
C PHE A 7 -23.99 -3.58 23.19
N ASN A 8 -24.73 -4.57 22.68
CA ASN A 8 -25.90 -4.33 21.84
C ASN A 8 -26.98 -3.52 22.58
N LEU A 9 -27.23 -3.83 23.85
CA LEU A 9 -28.14 -3.05 24.68
C LEU A 9 -27.65 -1.61 24.87
N HIS A 10 -26.35 -1.41 25.12
CA HIS A 10 -25.75 -0.08 25.23
C HIS A 10 -25.95 0.74 23.95
N VAL A 11 -25.69 0.15 22.78
CA VAL A 11 -25.88 0.82 21.49
C VAL A 11 -27.34 1.22 21.27
N MET A 12 -28.29 0.31 21.57
CA MET A 12 -29.73 0.62 21.45
C MET A 12 -30.15 1.80 22.34
N LEU A 13 -29.64 1.87 23.57
CA LEU A 13 -30.04 2.90 24.53
C LEU A 13 -29.29 4.24 24.35
N ASN A 14 -28.06 4.22 23.82
CA ASN A 14 -27.17 5.38 23.86
C ASN A 14 -26.76 5.95 22.49
N SER A 15 -27.05 5.27 21.37
CA SER A 15 -26.67 5.72 20.00
C SER A 15 -27.00 7.19 19.71
N GLY A 16 -28.21 7.65 20.04
CA GLY A 16 -28.62 9.05 19.82
C GLY A 16 -27.86 10.05 20.70
N LYS A 17 -27.46 9.68 21.92
CA LYS A 17 -26.63 10.53 22.80
C LYS A 17 -25.21 10.63 22.24
N GLU A 18 -24.62 9.50 21.82
CA GLU A 18 -23.28 9.45 21.23
C GLU A 18 -23.19 10.25 19.92
N PHE A 19 -24.22 10.15 19.07
CA PHE A 19 -24.30 10.92 17.83
C PHE A 19 -24.32 12.44 18.07
N ARG A 20 -25.09 12.90 19.07
CA ARG A 20 -25.11 14.32 19.45
C ARG A 20 -23.77 14.78 20.00
N ALA A 21 -23.11 13.96 20.80
CA ALA A 21 -21.78 14.26 21.34
C ALA A 21 -20.73 14.41 20.22
N GLN A 22 -20.77 13.54 19.20
CA GLN A 22 -19.89 13.67 18.02
C GLN A 22 -20.13 14.97 17.26
N LYS A 23 -21.40 15.36 17.05
CA LYS A 23 -21.75 16.63 16.39
C LYS A 23 -21.31 17.88 17.16
N ALA A 24 -21.26 17.80 18.48
CA ALA A 24 -20.81 18.90 19.33
C ALA A 24 -19.28 19.09 19.31
N ALA A 25 -18.52 18.13 18.77
CA ALA A 25 -17.07 18.20 18.64
C ALA A 25 -16.67 18.54 17.18
N PRO A 26 -16.59 19.83 16.82
CA PRO A 26 -16.20 20.23 15.47
C PRO A 26 -14.79 19.74 15.14
N HIS A 27 -14.55 19.43 13.86
CA HIS A 27 -13.27 18.95 13.34
C HIS A 27 -12.76 17.63 13.97
N ARG A 28 -13.62 16.84 14.63
CA ARG A 28 -13.28 15.49 15.14
C ARG A 28 -14.05 14.39 14.41
N ASP A 29 -14.14 14.51 13.09
CA ASP A 29 -14.79 13.53 12.22
C ASP A 29 -13.86 12.40 11.78
N PHE A 30 -14.41 11.49 10.96
CA PHE A 30 -13.71 10.34 10.42
C PHE A 30 -12.52 10.67 9.52
N TYR A 31 -12.35 11.91 9.03
CA TYR A 31 -11.15 12.29 8.29
C TYR A 31 -10.10 12.88 9.23
N ASN A 32 -10.55 13.66 10.22
CA ASN A 32 -9.67 14.45 11.08
C ASN A 32 -9.09 13.69 12.29
N VAL A 33 -9.73 12.60 12.72
CA VAL A 33 -9.14 11.74 13.77
C VAL A 33 -7.82 11.11 13.29
N ARG A 34 -6.84 10.88 14.17
CA ARG A 34 -5.62 10.15 13.81
C ARG A 34 -5.89 8.65 13.86
N LYS A 35 -5.60 7.94 12.77
CA LYS A 35 -5.69 6.47 12.71
C LYS A 35 -4.33 5.93 12.34
N VAL A 36 -3.99 4.78 12.91
CA VAL A 36 -2.73 4.07 12.67
C VAL A 36 -3.09 2.69 12.14
N ASP A 37 -2.41 2.27 11.08
CA ASP A 37 -2.43 0.88 10.66
C ASP A 37 -1.57 0.07 11.62
N THR A 38 -2.20 -0.81 12.40
CA THR A 38 -1.55 -1.57 13.47
C THR A 38 -0.85 -2.83 12.98
N HIS A 39 -1.09 -3.25 11.73
CA HIS A 39 -0.54 -4.49 11.20
C HIS A 39 -0.25 -4.34 9.71
N ILE A 40 0.96 -3.85 9.42
CA ILE A 40 1.47 -3.62 8.07
C ILE A 40 2.80 -4.33 7.89
N HIS A 41 2.99 -4.95 6.73
CA HIS A 41 4.29 -5.48 6.32
C HIS A 41 5.02 -4.41 5.49
N HIS A 42 6.22 -4.03 5.91
CA HIS A 42 6.99 -2.96 5.26
C HIS A 42 7.20 -3.21 3.75
N SER A 43 7.46 -4.45 3.34
CA SER A 43 7.65 -4.83 1.94
C SER A 43 6.38 -4.67 1.08
N ALA A 44 5.19 -4.73 1.69
CA ALA A 44 3.90 -4.69 1.01
C ALA A 44 3.10 -3.41 1.27
N CYS A 45 3.72 -2.38 1.88
CA CYS A 45 3.02 -1.15 2.24
C CYS A 45 2.71 -0.21 1.06
N MET A 46 3.29 -0.49 -0.12
CA MET A 46 3.17 0.35 -1.30
C MET A 46 2.09 -0.16 -2.25
N HIS A 47 1.22 0.74 -2.71
CA HIS A 47 0.24 0.43 -3.74
C HIS A 47 0.93 0.05 -5.06
N GLN A 48 0.44 -1.00 -5.75
CA GLN A 48 1.05 -1.55 -6.97
C GLN A 48 1.32 -0.50 -8.06
N LYS A 49 0.39 0.42 -8.27
CA LYS A 49 0.53 1.54 -9.25
C LYS A 49 1.74 2.42 -8.94
N HIS A 50 2.02 2.65 -7.65
CA HIS A 50 3.15 3.47 -7.24
C HIS A 50 4.47 2.73 -7.44
N LEU A 51 4.53 1.48 -7.01
CA LEU A 51 5.69 0.61 -7.19
C LEU A 51 6.05 0.44 -8.67
N LEU A 52 5.06 0.14 -9.51
CA LEU A 52 5.26 -0.01 -10.95
C LEU A 52 5.73 1.30 -11.60
N ARG A 53 5.16 2.45 -11.18
CA ARG A 53 5.61 3.77 -11.67
C ARG A 53 7.06 4.05 -11.28
N PHE A 54 7.46 3.68 -10.07
CA PHE A 54 8.84 3.83 -9.61
C PHE A 54 9.80 2.99 -10.45
N ILE A 55 9.52 1.69 -10.62
CA ILE A 55 10.33 0.78 -11.43
C ILE A 55 10.50 1.31 -12.86
N LYS A 56 9.39 1.68 -13.51
CA LYS A 56 9.42 2.27 -14.86
C LYS A 56 10.20 3.59 -14.93
N SER A 57 10.10 4.43 -13.89
CA SER A 57 10.86 5.69 -13.87
C SER A 57 12.35 5.43 -13.71
N LYS A 58 12.76 4.42 -12.95
CA LYS A 58 14.18 4.09 -12.78
C LYS A 58 14.77 3.51 -14.06
N LEU A 59 14.05 2.61 -14.71
CA LEU A 59 14.48 2.04 -15.99
C LEU A 59 14.70 3.10 -17.08
N ARG A 60 13.83 4.12 -17.18
CA ARG A 60 13.99 5.21 -18.15
C ARG A 60 15.12 6.20 -17.84
N LYS A 61 15.37 6.48 -16.56
CA LYS A 61 16.28 7.56 -16.15
C LYS A 61 17.69 7.08 -15.86
N GLU A 62 17.82 5.86 -15.37
CA GLU A 62 19.07 5.27 -14.89
C GLU A 62 19.20 3.81 -15.42
N PRO A 63 19.09 3.57 -16.74
CA PRO A 63 19.13 2.22 -17.30
C PRO A 63 20.47 1.50 -17.10
N ASP A 64 21.56 2.26 -17.08
CA ASP A 64 22.92 1.73 -17.06
C ASP A 64 23.47 1.54 -15.63
N GLU A 65 22.66 1.80 -14.61
CA GLU A 65 23.03 1.59 -13.20
C GLU A 65 23.24 0.10 -12.93
N VAL A 66 24.38 -0.27 -12.35
CA VAL A 66 24.69 -1.66 -11.97
C VAL A 66 23.90 -2.03 -10.72
N VAL A 67 22.97 -2.99 -10.82
CA VAL A 67 22.02 -3.32 -9.74
C VAL A 67 22.22 -4.69 -9.10
N ILE A 68 22.88 -5.63 -9.79
CA ILE A 68 23.09 -6.98 -9.27
C ILE A 68 24.35 -7.62 -9.85
N PHE A 69 25.03 -8.45 -9.05
CA PHE A 69 26.07 -9.37 -9.52
C PHE A 69 25.49 -10.78 -9.59
N ARG A 70 25.48 -11.38 -10.78
CA ARG A 70 24.91 -12.70 -11.04
C ARG A 70 25.72 -13.42 -12.12
N ASP A 71 25.93 -14.71 -11.96
CA ASP A 71 26.62 -15.56 -12.95
C ASP A 71 28.03 -15.04 -13.33
N GLY A 72 28.74 -14.45 -12.36
CA GLY A 72 30.09 -13.89 -12.58
C GLY A 72 30.12 -12.52 -13.26
N LYS A 73 28.96 -11.91 -13.54
CA LYS A 73 28.85 -10.62 -14.23
C LYS A 73 28.06 -9.61 -13.39
N TYR A 74 28.49 -8.35 -13.43
CA TYR A 74 27.70 -7.22 -12.97
C TYR A 74 26.69 -6.84 -14.05
N LEU A 75 25.41 -6.80 -13.70
CA LEU A 75 24.32 -6.47 -14.62
C LEU A 75 23.76 -5.09 -14.32
N THR A 76 23.53 -4.32 -15.39
CA THR A 76 22.80 -3.05 -15.30
C THR A 76 21.29 -3.29 -15.15
N LEU A 77 20.55 -2.28 -14.70
CA LEU A 77 19.10 -2.35 -14.58
C LEU A 77 18.44 -2.74 -15.90
N LYS A 78 18.93 -2.20 -17.02
CA LYS A 78 18.47 -2.57 -18.37
C LYS A 78 18.77 -4.03 -18.71
N GLU A 79 19.99 -4.49 -18.47
CA GLU A 79 20.39 -5.88 -18.76
C GLU A 79 19.57 -6.90 -17.94
N VAL A 80 19.20 -6.56 -16.70
CA VAL A 80 18.32 -7.39 -15.88
C VAL A 80 16.95 -7.55 -16.54
N PHE A 81 16.34 -6.47 -17.00
CA PHE A 81 15.02 -6.53 -17.66
C PHE A 81 15.06 -7.31 -18.98
N GLU A 82 16.12 -7.14 -19.77
CA GLU A 82 16.35 -7.90 -21.00
C GLU A 82 16.50 -9.41 -20.71
N SER A 83 17.23 -9.78 -19.65
CA SER A 83 17.40 -11.17 -19.24
C SER A 83 16.09 -11.87 -18.85
N LEU A 84 15.14 -11.09 -18.31
CA LEU A 84 13.80 -11.54 -17.91
C LEU A 84 12.79 -11.46 -19.06
N LYS A 85 13.19 -10.99 -20.24
CA LYS A 85 12.32 -10.72 -21.40
C LYS A 85 11.17 -9.76 -21.09
N LEU A 86 11.40 -8.82 -20.17
CA LEU A 86 10.43 -7.81 -19.78
C LEU A 86 10.70 -6.50 -20.52
N THR A 87 9.67 -5.89 -21.10
CA THR A 87 9.77 -4.55 -21.68
C THR A 87 9.12 -3.49 -20.79
N GLU A 88 9.41 -2.22 -21.04
CA GLU A 88 8.78 -1.09 -20.33
C GLU A 88 7.25 -1.00 -20.53
N ARG A 89 6.69 -1.73 -21.50
CA ARG A 89 5.28 -1.62 -21.89
C ARG A 89 4.34 -2.13 -20.80
N HIS A 90 3.12 -1.60 -20.83
CA HIS A 90 2.15 -1.74 -19.75
C HIS A 90 1.73 -3.18 -19.47
N ASP A 91 1.77 -4.06 -20.46
CA ASP A 91 1.17 -5.39 -20.38
C ASP A 91 2.15 -6.49 -19.92
N ASP A 92 3.47 -6.26 -20.03
CA ASP A 92 4.47 -7.29 -19.71
C ASP A 92 4.77 -7.39 -18.21
N LEU A 93 4.58 -6.28 -17.47
CA LEU A 93 4.89 -6.18 -16.02
C LEU A 93 3.68 -6.38 -15.11
N VAL A 94 2.48 -6.53 -15.68
CA VAL A 94 1.23 -6.77 -14.92
C VAL A 94 0.87 -8.26 -14.91
N ASN A 95 1.34 -9.04 -15.88
CA ASN A 95 1.03 -10.46 -16.03
C ASN A 95 1.97 -11.40 -15.25
N HIS A 96 3.10 -10.87 -14.74
CA HIS A 96 3.95 -11.59 -13.80
C HIS A 96 3.66 -11.08 -12.41
N ASN A 97 2.95 -11.89 -11.62
CA ASN A 97 2.62 -11.62 -10.22
C ASN A 97 3.88 -11.22 -9.44
N PHE A 98 3.96 -9.93 -9.10
CA PHE A 98 4.68 -9.46 -7.92
C PHE A 98 3.76 -9.53 -6.72
#